data_AF-F8FJ88-F1
#
_entry.id   AF-F8FJ88-F1
#
_cell.length_a   1.000
_cell.length_b   1.000
_cell.length_c   1.000
_cell.angle_alpha   90.00
_cell.angle_beta   90.00
_cell.angle_gamma   90.00
#
_symmetry.space_group_name_H-M   'P 1'
#
loop_
_entity.id
_entity.type
_entity.pdbx_description
1 polymer ?
#
loop_
_entity_poly.entity_id
_entity_poly.type
_entity_poly.pdbx_seq_one_letter_code
_entity_poly.pdbx_strand_id
1 'polypeptide(L)'
;MRKDTQIVETAVGTWLRFPGSFKKHQCLVELSDQLSLDINLKSGLVHVHQKDGNDVFQHVGDLCLAPVGGQLQLSFVSTQPQDPRKELPLAQPDAS
;
A
#
# COMPACT_ATOMS: atom_id res chain seq x y z
N MET A 1 19.33 1.20 2.78
CA MET A 1 18.83 -0.19 2.93
C MET A 1 18.10 -0.55 1.64
N ARG A 2 18.47 -1.64 0.95
CA ARG A 2 17.69 -2.14 -0.19
C ARG A 2 16.39 -2.73 0.36
N LYS A 3 15.24 -2.24 -0.08
CA LYS A 3 13.93 -2.85 0.23
C LYS A 3 13.89 -4.20 -0.51
N ASP A 4 13.56 -5.28 0.20
CA ASP A 4 13.33 -6.58 -0.43
C ASP A 4 12.23 -6.44 -1.50
N THR A 5 12.43 -7.08 -2.66
CA THR A 5 11.46 -7.07 -3.76
C THR A 5 11.09 -8.49 -4.17
N GLN A 6 9.85 -8.70 -4.59
CA GLN A 6 9.31 -9.96 -5.10
C GLN A 6 8.69 -9.74 -6.49
N ILE A 7 8.56 -10.82 -7.27
CA ILE A 7 7.84 -10.80 -8.55
C ILE A 7 6.46 -11.43 -8.33
N VAL A 8 5.40 -10.75 -8.75
CA VAL A 8 4.00 -11.15 -8.59
C VAL A 8 3.31 -11.13 -9.94
N GLU A 9 2.51 -12.15 -10.24
CA GLU A 9 1.64 -12.17 -11.42
C GLU A 9 0.33 -11.43 -11.10
N THR A 10 -0.07 -10.52 -11.99
CA THR A 10 -1.32 -9.76 -11.91
C THR A 10 -2.52 -10.64 -12.30
N ALA A 11 -3.73 -10.17 -11.99
CA ALA A 11 -4.97 -10.87 -12.38
C ALA A 11 -5.14 -11.05 -13.90
N VAL A 12 -4.37 -10.32 -14.72
CA VAL A 12 -4.38 -10.38 -16.19
C VAL A 12 -3.18 -11.12 -16.78
N GLY A 13 -2.32 -11.72 -15.95
CA GLY A 13 -1.18 -12.54 -16.40
C GLY A 13 0.14 -11.77 -16.63
N THR A 14 0.20 -10.48 -16.29
CA THR A 14 1.44 -9.68 -16.35
C THR A 14 2.28 -9.88 -15.09
N TRP A 15 3.60 -9.97 -15.22
CA TRP A 15 4.52 -10.13 -14.10
C TRP A 15 5.14 -8.79 -13.67
N LEU A 16 4.96 -8.42 -12.41
CA LEU A 16 5.42 -7.14 -11.85
C LEU A 16 6.36 -7.32 -10.66
N ARG A 17 7.30 -6.39 -10.47
CA ARG A 17 8.23 -6.36 -9.32
C ARG A 17 7.72 -5.39 -8.25
N PHE A 18 7.46 -5.90 -7.04
CA PHE A 18 6.91 -5.15 -5.91
C PHE A 18 7.85 -5.12 -4.70
N PRO A 19 7.90 -4.02 -3.93
CA PRO A 19 8.61 -3.98 -2.65
C PRO A 19 7.82 -4.73 -1.56
N GLY A 20 8.50 -5.50 -0.73
CA GLY A 20 7.92 -6.25 0.39
C GLY A 20 7.30 -7.60 0.01
N SER A 21 6.47 -8.15 0.90
CA SER A 21 5.76 -9.43 0.73
C SER A 21 4.28 -9.23 0.40
N PHE A 22 3.76 -9.98 -0.58
CA PHE A 22 2.38 -9.88 -1.04
C PHE A 22 1.52 -10.73 -0.11
N LYS A 23 0.48 -10.13 0.47
CA LYS A 23 -0.31 -10.78 1.53
C LYS A 23 -1.57 -11.42 0.97
N LYS A 24 -2.02 -12.49 1.63
CA LYS A 24 -3.30 -13.15 1.32
C LYS A 24 -4.46 -12.13 1.36
N HIS A 25 -5.39 -12.21 0.41
CA HIS A 25 -6.51 -11.26 0.18
C HIS A 25 -6.10 -9.92 -0.42
N GLN A 26 -4.92 -9.83 -1.03
CA GLN A 26 -4.57 -8.73 -1.92
C GLN A 26 -4.85 -9.10 -3.37
N CYS A 27 -5.33 -8.14 -4.15
CA CYS A 27 -5.49 -8.22 -5.60
C CYS A 27 -4.62 -7.14 -6.22
N LEU A 28 -3.71 -7.56 -7.10
CA LEU A 28 -2.84 -6.66 -7.82
C LEU A 28 -3.36 -6.43 -9.24
N VAL A 29 -3.64 -5.17 -9.56
CA VAL A 29 -4.13 -4.75 -10.86
C VAL A 29 -3.15 -3.77 -11.48
N GLU A 30 -2.70 -4.06 -12.69
CA GLU A 30 -1.99 -3.11 -13.53
C GLU A 30 -3.02 -2.40 -14.41
N LEU A 31 -3.05 -1.06 -14.37
CA LEU A 31 -3.98 -0.27 -15.21
C LEU A 31 -3.29 0.24 -16.49
N SER A 32 -2.00 0.51 -16.39
CA SER A 32 -1.11 0.93 -17.49
C SER A 32 0.32 0.55 -17.12
N ASP A 33 1.24 0.58 -18.08
CA ASP A 33 2.69 0.39 -17.85
C ASP A 33 3.31 1.39 -16.85
N GLN A 34 2.52 2.34 -16.31
CA GLN A 34 2.94 3.36 -15.37
C GLN A 34 2.21 3.31 -14.03
N LEU A 35 1.07 2.60 -13.91
CA LEU A 35 0.23 2.60 -12.71
C LEU A 35 -0.24 1.21 -12.31
N SER A 36 -0.15 0.90 -11.02
CA SER A 36 -0.72 -0.30 -10.42
C SER A 36 -1.48 -0.02 -9.13
N LEU A 37 -2.42 -0.90 -8.82
CA LEU A 37 -3.26 -0.88 -7.63
C LEU A 37 -3.05 -2.17 -6.85
N ASP A 38 -2.66 -2.05 -5.58
CA ASP A 38 -2.68 -3.15 -4.61
C ASP A 38 -3.92 -3.00 -3.74
N ILE A 39 -4.93 -3.84 -4.00
CA ILE A 39 -6.26 -3.77 -3.39
C ILE A 39 -6.35 -4.81 -2.28
N ASN A 40 -6.52 -4.37 -1.04
CA ASN A 40 -6.88 -5.24 0.08
C ASN A 40 -8.39 -5.55 0.04
N LEU A 41 -8.74 -6.78 -0.36
CA LEU A 41 -10.12 -7.21 -0.54
C LEU A 41 -10.92 -7.31 0.77
N LYS A 42 -10.25 -7.28 1.94
CA LYS A 42 -10.94 -7.30 3.25
C LYS A 42 -11.30 -5.92 3.75
N SER A 43 -10.39 -4.96 3.60
CA SER A 43 -10.59 -3.60 4.12
C SER A 43 -11.10 -2.62 3.06
N GLY A 44 -11.01 -2.97 1.78
CA GLY A 44 -11.28 -2.04 0.68
C GLY A 44 -10.18 -0.98 0.50
N LEU A 45 -9.08 -1.07 1.26
CA LEU A 45 -7.93 -0.16 1.10
C LEU A 45 -7.20 -0.49 -0.21
N VAL A 46 -6.87 0.55 -0.96
CA VAL A 46 -6.15 0.45 -2.23
C VAL A 46 -4.90 1.30 -2.13
N HIS A 47 -3.74 0.67 -2.23
CA HIS A 47 -2.49 1.38 -2.39
C HIS A 47 -2.28 1.67 -3.88
N VAL A 48 -2.08 2.93 -4.23
CA VAL A 48 -1.79 3.38 -5.59
C VAL A 48 -0.28 3.46 -5.75
N HIS A 49 0.23 2.83 -6.80
CA HIS A 49 1.65 2.80 -7.11
C HIS A 49 1.92 3.33 -8.51
N GLN A 50 2.99 4.10 -8.67
CA GLN A 50 3.47 4.61 -9.94
C GLN A 50 4.87 4.08 -10.25
N LYS A 51 5.10 3.69 -11.50
CA LYS A 51 6.41 3.22 -11.97
C LYS A 51 7.41 4.39 -12.01
N ASP A 52 8.57 4.18 -11.41
CA ASP A 52 9.67 5.15 -11.43
C ASP A 52 10.61 4.94 -12.64
N GLY A 53 11.63 5.78 -12.77
CA GLY A 53 12.62 5.71 -13.86
C GLY A 53 13.52 4.47 -13.84
N ASN A 54 13.41 3.59 -12.85
CA ASN A 54 14.12 2.30 -12.76
C ASN A 54 13.18 1.11 -12.97
N ASP A 55 12.00 1.34 -13.54
CA ASP A 55 10.97 0.35 -13.76
C ASP A 55 10.39 -0.29 -12.48
N VAL A 56 10.42 0.43 -11.35
CA VAL A 56 9.88 -0.06 -10.06
C VAL A 56 8.63 0.72 -9.66
N PHE A 57 7.56 0.00 -9.29
CA PHE A 57 6.32 0.61 -8.80
C PHE A 57 6.46 1.09 -7.35
N GLN A 58 6.53 2.42 -7.17
CA GLN A 58 6.60 3.09 -5.88
C GLN A 58 5.21 3.52 -5.41
N HIS A 59 4.96 3.44 -4.12
CA HIS A 59 3.72 3.94 -3.52
C HIS A 59 3.59 5.46 -3.67
N VAL A 60 2.42 5.94 -4.10
CA VAL A 60 2.14 7.38 -4.32
C VAL A 60 0.88 7.88 -3.60
N GLY A 61 0.06 6.99 -3.05
CA GLY A 61 -1.13 7.39 -2.31
C GLY A 61 -2.07 6.24 -2.00
N ASP A 62 -3.10 6.53 -1.23
CA ASP A 62 -4.05 5.56 -0.73
C ASP A 62 -5.48 5.98 -1.05
N LEU A 63 -6.28 5.00 -1.48
CA LEU A 63 -7.72 5.14 -1.70
C LEU A 63 -8.46 4.12 -0.84
N CYS A 64 -9.71 4.40 -0.50
CA CYS A 64 -10.60 3.46 0.17
C CYS A 64 -11.83 3.23 -0.70
N LEU A 65 -12.13 1.96 -0.95
CA LEU A 65 -13.35 1.48 -1.60
C LEU A 65 -14.32 0.99 -0.52
N ALA A 66 -15.47 1.64 -0.39
CA ALA A 66 -16.50 1.24 0.56
C ALA A 66 -17.89 1.19 -0.12
N PRO A 67 -18.72 0.18 0.21
CA PRO A 67 -20.11 0.18 -0.20
C PRO A 67 -20.90 1.20 0.65
N VAL A 68 -21.57 2.14 0.00
CA VAL A 68 -22.42 3.15 0.65
C VAL A 68 -23.75 3.20 -0.10
N GLY A 69 -24.85 2.86 0.60
CA GLY A 69 -26.20 2.93 0.02
C GLY A 69 -26.41 2.08 -1.24
N GLY A 70 -25.73 0.93 -1.36
CA GLY A 70 -25.80 0.08 -2.55
C GLY A 70 -24.92 0.53 -3.72
N GLN A 71 -24.12 1.58 -3.55
CA GLN A 71 -23.11 2.05 -4.51
C GLN A 71 -21.71 1.80 -3.97
N LEU A 72 -20.71 1.74 -4.86
CA LEU A 72 -19.30 1.76 -4.47
C LEU A 72 -18.83 3.22 -4.43
N GLN A 73 -18.32 3.64 -3.28
CA GLN A 73 -17.70 4.94 -3.11
C GLN A 73 -16.19 4.78 -3.03
N LEU A 74 -15.48 5.62 -3.79
CA LEU A 74 -14.05 5.79 -3.71
C LEU A 74 -13.75 7.09 -2.94
N SER A 75 -12.89 7.01 -1.94
CA SER A 75 -12.43 8.18 -1.18
C SER A 75 -10.92 8.18 -1.02
N PHE A 76 -10.31 9.36 -1.05
CA PHE A 76 -8.89 9.51 -0.72
C PHE A 76 -8.66 9.28 0.76
N VAL A 77 -7.66 8.48 1.11
CA VAL A 77 -7.18 8.38 2.48
C VAL A 77 -6.12 9.45 2.64
N SER A 78 -6.48 10.57 3.27
CA SER A 78 -5.50 11.61 3.60
C SER A 78 -4.48 11.02 4.56
N THR A 79 -3.26 10.78 4.07
CA THR A 79 -2.12 10.50 4.92
C THR A 79 -1.80 11.77 5.70
N GLN A 80 -2.27 11.88 6.94
CA GLN A 80 -1.53 12.73 7.87
C GLN A 80 -0.11 12.17 7.92
N PRO A 81 0.93 12.99 7.71
CA PRO A 81 2.29 12.52 7.91
C PRO A 81 2.39 12.04 9.36
N GLN A 82 2.56 10.73 9.54
CA GLN A 82 3.01 10.21 10.83
C GLN A 82 4.41 10.78 11.05
N ASP A 83 4.48 11.84 11.85
CA ASP A 83 5.72 12.38 12.37
C ASP A 83 6.39 11.25 13.19
N PRO A 84 7.56 10.74 12.78
CA PRO A 84 8.22 9.61 13.45
C PRO A 84 8.81 9.98 14.83
N ARG A 85 8.37 11.08 15.45
CA ARG A 85 8.93 11.64 16.69
C ARG A 85 8.06 11.46 17.95
N LYS A 86 7.11 10.52 17.96
CA LYS A 86 6.38 10.13 19.18
C LYS A 86 6.63 8.68 19.57
N GLU A 87 7.89 8.27 19.66
CA GLU A 87 8.27 7.30 20.69
C GLU A 87 8.44 8.09 21.99
N LEU A 88 7.45 8.01 22.88
CA LEU A 88 7.60 8.46 24.26
C LEU A 88 8.72 7.63 24.91
N PRO A 89 9.70 8.26 25.58
CA PRO A 89 10.68 7.52 26.36
C PRO A 89 9.98 6.76 27.49
N LEU A 90 10.30 5.47 27.60
CA LEU A 90 9.96 4.61 28.72
C LEU A 90 10.52 5.26 30.01
N ALA A 91 9.66 5.85 30.84
CA ALA A 91 10.07 6.24 32.18
C ALA A 91 10.26 4.95 33.01
N GLN A 92 11.51 4.56 33.23
CA GLN A 92 11.85 3.55 34.24
C GLN A 92 11.55 4.16 35.62
N PRO A 93 10.77 3.49 36.49
CA PRO A 93 10.70 3.89 37.89
C PRO A 93 11.97 3.41 38.60
N ASP A 94 12.77 4.37 39.07
CA ASP A 94 13.83 4.11 40.05
C ASP A 94 13.19 3.58 41.34
N ALA A 95 13.79 2.52 41.88
CA ALA A 95 13.42 1.91 43.15
C ALA A 95 13.79 2.83 44.32
N SER A 96 12.94 2.87 45.35
CA SER A 96 13.27 3.32 46.71
C SER A 96 12.65 2.36 47.71
#